data_AF-A0AA50ZG02-F1
#
_entry.id   AF-A0AA50ZG02-F1
#
_cell.length_a   1.000
_cell.length_b   1.000
_cell.length_c   1.000
_cell.angle_alpha   90.00
_cell.angle_beta   90.00
_cell.angle_gamma   90.00
#
_symmetry.space_group_name_H-M   'P 1'
#
loop_
_entity.id
_entity.type
_entity.pdbx_description
1 polymer ?
#
loop_
_entity_poly.entity_id
_entity_poly.type
_entity_poly.pdbx_seq_one_letter_code
_entity_poly.pdbx_strand_id
1 'polypeptide(L)'
;QTKNMPKDAQVIMSIMKEIGITDYEPRVVNQLLEFTYRYVTSVLDDARVFANHAKKKTIDLDDVRLAVQMQLDKSFTNPPPREVLLEIARVKNVNP
;
A
#
# COMPACT_ATOMS: atom_id res chain seq x y z
N GLN A 1 -27.74 -14.54 7.06
CA GLN A 1 -27.08 -15.85 7.23
C GLN A 1 -25.58 -15.67 7.06
N THR A 2 -24.84 -15.52 8.15
CA THR A 2 -23.37 -15.32 8.16
C THR A 2 -22.69 -16.65 8.52
N LYS A 3 -22.77 -17.65 7.64
CA LYS A 3 -22.05 -18.92 7.82
C LYS A 3 -20.85 -18.94 6.87
N ASN A 4 -19.65 -18.91 7.48
CA ASN A 4 -18.32 -19.11 6.88
C ASN A 4 -17.67 -17.96 6.12
N MET A 5 -17.62 -16.76 6.71
CA MET A 5 -16.72 -15.71 6.22
C MET A 5 -15.32 -15.85 6.86
N PRO A 6 -14.22 -15.87 6.09
CA PRO A 6 -12.86 -15.96 6.61
C PRO A 6 -12.55 -14.87 7.65
N LYS A 7 -11.64 -15.14 8.58
CA LYS A 7 -11.26 -14.15 9.62
C LYS A 7 -10.73 -12.85 9.01
N ASP A 8 -9.90 -12.95 7.97
CA ASP A 8 -9.32 -11.77 7.32
C ASP A 8 -10.39 -10.89 6.65
N ALA A 9 -11.45 -11.50 6.10
CA ALA A 9 -12.59 -10.77 5.57
C ALA A 9 -13.32 -9.98 6.67
N GLN A 10 -13.48 -10.58 7.86
CA GLN A 10 -14.08 -9.91 9.02
C GLN A 10 -13.24 -8.72 9.50
N VAL A 11 -11.90 -8.84 9.44
CA VAL A 11 -10.98 -7.74 9.73
C VAL A 11 -11.17 -6.60 8.73
N ILE A 12 -11.20 -6.89 7.42
CA ILE A 12 -11.43 -5.87 6.39
C ILE A 12 -12.76 -5.16 6.60
N MET A 13 -13.85 -5.88 6.87
CA MET A 13 -15.14 -5.27 7.17
C MET A 13 -15.12 -4.40 8.42
N SER A 14 -14.34 -4.79 9.44
CA SER A 14 -14.19 -4.01 10.67
C SER A 14 -13.44 -2.70 10.40
N ILE A 15 -12.37 -2.75 9.61
CA ILE A 15 -11.62 -1.56 9.17
C ILE A 15 -12.54 -0.62 8.38
N MET A 16 -13.29 -1.14 7.40
CA MET A 16 -14.24 -0.36 6.60
C MET A 16 -15.28 0.34 7.48
N LYS A 17 -15.81 -0.36 8.49
CA LYS A 17 -16.76 0.21 9.44
C LYS A 17 -16.14 1.33 10.29
N GLU A 18 -14.89 1.17 10.73
CA GLU A 18 -14.18 2.18 11.53
C GLU A 18 -13.91 3.47 10.76
N ILE A 19 -13.63 3.38 9.46
CA ILE A 19 -13.46 4.54 8.57
C ILE A 19 -14.79 5.12 8.07
N GLY A 20 -15.93 4.63 8.55
CA GLY A 20 -17.27 5.14 8.22
C GLY A 20 -17.89 4.60 6.93
N ILE A 21 -17.31 3.57 6.31
CA ILE A 21 -17.87 2.93 5.12
C ILE A 21 -18.85 1.82 5.56
N THR A 22 -20.14 2.12 5.50
CA THR A 22 -21.21 1.20 5.93
C THR A 22 -22.01 0.60 4.77
N ASP A 23 -21.96 1.23 3.59
CA ASP A 23 -22.67 0.77 2.38
C ASP A 23 -21.66 0.49 1.27
N TYR A 24 -21.57 -0.76 0.86
CA TYR A 24 -20.62 -1.24 -0.16
C TYR A 24 -21.09 -2.58 -0.74
N GLU A 25 -20.69 -2.84 -1.98
CA GLU A 25 -20.93 -4.14 -2.59
C GLU A 25 -20.12 -5.23 -1.88
N PRO A 26 -20.67 -6.43 -1.63
CA PRO A 26 -19.93 -7.54 -1.01
C PRO A 26 -18.61 -7.89 -1.69
N ARG A 27 -18.48 -7.62 -3.00
CA ARG A 27 -17.28 -7.86 -3.79
C ARG A 27 -16.10 -6.98 -3.36
N VAL A 28 -16.33 -5.82 -2.76
CA VAL A 28 -15.28 -4.91 -2.27
C VAL A 28 -14.39 -5.60 -1.25
N VAL A 29 -14.97 -6.42 -0.36
CA VAL A 29 -14.21 -7.18 0.63
C VAL A 29 -13.24 -8.16 -0.04
N ASN A 30 -13.68 -8.85 -1.09
CA ASN A 30 -12.82 -9.75 -1.85
C ASN A 30 -11.69 -9.01 -2.59
N GLN A 31 -11.99 -7.83 -3.15
CA GLN A 31 -10.98 -7.01 -3.82
C GLN A 31 -9.92 -6.50 -2.84
N LEU A 32 -10.33 -6.06 -1.65
CA LEU A 32 -9.41 -5.60 -0.61
C LEU A 32 -8.59 -6.75 -0.03
N LEU A 33 -9.17 -7.95 0.10
CA LEU A 33 -8.42 -9.16 0.45
C LEU A 33 -7.35 -9.45 -0.61
N GLU A 34 -7.73 -9.49 -1.88
CA GLU A 34 -6.81 -9.75 -2.98
C GLU A 34 -5.68 -8.72 -3.03
N PHE A 35 -6.01 -7.44 -2.85
CA PHE A 35 -5.03 -6.36 -2.73
C PHE A 35 -4.06 -6.62 -1.57
N THR A 36 -4.57 -6.97 -0.39
CA THR A 36 -3.76 -7.22 0.79
C THR A 36 -2.79 -8.38 0.57
N TYR A 37 -3.28 -9.51 0.03
CA TYR A 37 -2.42 -10.66 -0.27
C TYR A 37 -1.36 -10.33 -1.32
N ARG A 38 -1.73 -9.62 -2.41
CA ARG A 38 -0.77 -9.21 -3.44
C ARG A 38 0.29 -8.26 -2.87
N TYR A 39 -0.12 -7.28 -2.07
CA TYR A 39 0.80 -6.33 -1.43
C TYR A 39 1.79 -7.04 -0.50
N VAL A 40 1.30 -7.86 0.43
CA VAL A 40 2.17 -8.58 1.38
C VAL A 40 3.12 -9.53 0.66
N THR A 41 2.63 -10.24 -0.38
CA THR A 41 3.48 -11.13 -1.19
C THR A 41 4.60 -10.34 -1.87
N SER A 42 4.28 -9.22 -2.52
CA SER A 42 5.27 -8.36 -3.17
C SER A 42 6.33 -7.86 -2.20
N VAL A 43 5.92 -7.38 -1.01
CA VAL A 43 6.84 -6.91 0.03
C VAL A 43 7.76 -8.04 0.51
N LEU A 44 7.23 -9.25 0.72
CA LEU A 44 8.03 -10.38 1.17
C LEU A 44 8.97 -10.92 0.09
N ASP A 45 8.60 -10.83 -1.18
CA ASP A 45 9.47 -11.20 -2.29
C ASP A 45 10.66 -10.23 -2.40
N ASP A 46 10.43 -8.92 -2.28
CA ASP A 46 11.49 -7.92 -2.25
C ASP A 46 12.38 -8.08 -1.01
N ALA A 47 11.78 -8.28 0.17
CA ALA A 47 12.53 -8.52 1.40
C ALA A 47 13.42 -9.77 1.31
N ARG A 48 12.96 -10.83 0.63
CA ARG A 48 13.77 -12.02 0.36
C ARG A 48 14.96 -11.70 -0.53
N VAL A 49 14.78 -10.87 -1.56
CA VAL A 49 15.87 -10.42 -2.44
C VAL A 49 16.91 -9.63 -1.63
N PHE A 50 16.50 -8.75 -0.74
CA PHE A 50 17.42 -7.96 0.11
C PHE A 50 18.18 -8.84 1.11
N ALA A 51 17.49 -9.76 1.78
CA ALA A 51 18.12 -10.72 2.69
C ALA A 51 19.18 -11.56 1.95
N ASN A 52 18.85 -12.07 0.76
CA ASN A 52 19.77 -12.83 -0.09
C ASN A 52 20.98 -12.00 -0.53
N HIS A 53 20.78 -10.74 -0.90
CA HIS A 53 21.86 -9.82 -1.26
C HIS A 53 22.82 -9.58 -0.09
N ALA A 54 22.28 -9.47 1.12
CA ALA A 54 23.04 -9.36 2.37
C ALA A 54 23.61 -10.70 2.87
N LYS A 55 23.46 -11.81 2.12
CA LYS A 55 23.89 -13.17 2.49
C LYS A 55 23.27 -13.68 3.80
N LYS A 56 22.10 -13.16 4.18
CA LYS A 56 21.33 -13.63 5.33
C LYS A 56 20.59 -14.93 4.96
N LYS A 57 20.43 -15.83 5.92
CA LYS A 57 19.68 -17.10 5.74
C LYS A 57 18.17 -16.93 5.93
N THR A 58 17.77 -15.88 6.63
CA THR A 58 16.38 -15.58 7.01
C THR A 58 16.13 -14.09 6.83
N ILE A 59 14.89 -13.74 6.47
CA ILE A 59 14.43 -12.36 6.39
C ILE A 59 14.38 -11.79 7.82
N ASP A 60 14.95 -10.60 8.02
CA ASP A 60 14.81 -9.86 9.28
C ASP A 60 13.96 -8.59 9.09
N LEU A 61 13.80 -7.84 10.19
CA LEU A 61 12.95 -6.66 10.22
C LEU A 61 13.47 -5.54 9.31
N ASP A 62 14.78 -5.44 9.11
CA ASP A 62 15.37 -4.37 8.29
C ASP A 62 15.14 -4.65 6.81
N ASP A 63 15.17 -5.91 6.39
CA ASP A 63 14.81 -6.32 5.03
C ASP A 63 13.35 -5.95 4.70
N VAL A 64 12.42 -6.20 5.63
CA VAL A 64 11.00 -5.86 5.46
C VAL A 64 10.79 -4.35 5.44
N ARG A 65 11.45 -3.60 6.33
CA ARG A 65 11.37 -2.13 6.34
C ARG A 65 11.83 -1.53 5.01
N LEU A 66 12.95 -2.02 4.48
CA LEU A 66 13.47 -1.57 3.19
C LEU A 66 12.49 -1.87 2.06
N ALA A 67 11.90 -3.07 2.03
CA ALA A 67 10.89 -3.46 1.04
C ALA A 67 9.64 -2.60 1.09
N VAL A 68 9.12 -2.33 2.28
CA VAL A 68 7.96 -1.44 2.43
C VAL A 68 8.27 -0.04 1.91
N GLN A 69 9.44 0.51 2.26
CA GLN A 69 9.83 1.86 1.82
C GLN A 69 9.95 1.95 0.30
N MET A 70 10.63 0.98 -0.33
CA MET A 70 10.76 0.94 -1.79
C MET A 70 9.41 0.77 -2.50
N GLN A 71 8.50 -0.03 -1.93
CA GLN A 71 7.16 -0.21 -2.47
C GLN A 71 6.32 1.08 -2.38
N LEU A 72 6.47 1.86 -1.31
CA LEU A 72 5.82 3.16 -1.14
C LEU A 72 6.29 4.15 -2.21
N ASP A 73 7.60 4.26 -2.40
CA ASP A 73 8.20 5.19 -3.37
C ASP A 73 7.80 4.87 -4.82
N LYS A 74 7.60 3.58 -5.14
CA LYS A 74 7.26 3.13 -6.49
C LYS A 74 5.76 3.18 -6.80
N SER A 75 4.91 2.80 -5.85
CA SER A 75 3.47 2.56 -6.10
C SER A 75 2.55 3.63 -5.53
N PHE A 76 2.99 4.40 -4.54
CA PHE A 76 2.17 5.40 -3.86
C PHE A 76 2.75 6.78 -4.08
N THR A 77 2.46 7.33 -5.25
CA THR A 77 2.87 8.71 -5.56
C THR A 77 1.91 9.69 -4.93
N ASN A 78 2.47 10.70 -4.29
CA ASN A 78 1.71 11.86 -3.85
C ASN A 78 1.72 12.92 -4.96
N PRO A 79 0.66 13.73 -5.09
CA PRO A 79 0.73 14.90 -5.94
C PRO A 79 1.93 15.78 -5.53
N PRO A 80 2.59 16.47 -6.48
CA PRO A 80 3.71 17.34 -6.16
C PRO A 80 3.35 18.34 -5.05
N PRO A 81 4.28 18.64 -4.13
CA PRO A 81 4.04 19.60 -3.08
C PRO A 81 3.57 20.95 -3.62
N ARG A 82 2.70 21.64 -2.85
CA ARG A 82 2.13 22.93 -3.25
C ARG A 82 3.20 23.95 -3.64
N GLU A 83 4.33 23.97 -2.95
CA GLU A 83 5.44 24.88 -3.22
C GLU A 83 6.04 24.65 -4.62
N VAL A 84 6.20 23.39 -5.02
CA VAL A 84 6.68 23.02 -6.36
C VAL A 84 5.67 23.49 -7.42
N LEU A 85 4.38 23.30 -7.18
CA LEU A 85 3.33 23.76 -8.09
C LEU A 85 3.31 25.29 -8.22
N LEU A 86 3.51 26.02 -7.13
CA LEU A 86 3.55 27.49 -7.13
C LEU A 86 4.75 28.02 -7.89
N GLU A 87 5.93 27.42 -7.75
CA GLU A 87 7.12 27.85 -8.49
C GLU A 87 6.95 27.59 -9.99
N ILE A 88 6.40 26.43 -10.38
CA ILE A 88 6.09 26.13 -11.79
C ILE A 88 5.09 27.15 -12.35
N ALA A 89 4.03 27.46 -11.60
CA ALA A 89 3.03 28.44 -11.99
C ALA A 89 3.65 29.83 -12.18
N ARG A 90 4.52 30.27 -11.26
CA ARG A 90 5.26 31.53 -11.37
C ARG A 90 6.11 31.58 -12.63
N VAL A 91 6.88 30.52 -12.92
CA VAL A 91 7.75 30.46 -14.11
C VAL A 91 6.93 30.51 -15.41
N LYS A 92 5.82 29.77 -15.48
CA LYS A 92 5.01 29.70 -16.70
C LYS A 92 4.17 30.94 -16.96
N ASN A 93 3.59 31.52 -15.90
CA ASN A 93 2.66 32.65 -16.04
C ASN A 93 3.37 34.00 -16.25
N VAL A 94 4.71 34.04 -16.21
CA VAL A 94 5.50 35.24 -16.50
C VAL A 94 5.69 35.46 -18.02
N ASN A 95 5.53 34.42 -18.83
CA ASN A 95 5.54 34.54 -20.29
C ASN A 95 4.09 34.56 -20.80
N PRO A 96 3.62 35.68 -21.40
CA PRO A 96 2.27 35.80 -21.97
C PRO A 96 2.01 34.84 -23.14
#